data_AF-E2A9E2-F1
#
_entry.id   AF-E2A9E2-F1
#
_cell.length_a   1.000
_cell.length_b   1.000
_cell.length_c   1.000
_cell.angle_alpha   90.00
_cell.angle_beta   90.00
_cell.angle_gamma   90.00
#
_symmetry.space_group_name_H-M   'P 1'
#
loop_
_entity.id
_entity.type
_entity.pdbx_description
1 polymer ?
#
loop_
_entity_poly.entity_id
_entity_poly.type
_entity_poly.pdbx_seq_one_letter_code
_entity_poly.pdbx_strand_id
1 'polypeptide(L)'
;IRKAAQVLDLKRETLRKIMRDVIKLHPYKITTHQLLTEKAMEKRVEFCKVITNMFESEELDEKQIIFTDEAHFWLNGYVNKQNYRFW
;
A
#
# COMPACT_ATOMS: atom_id res chain seq x y z
N ILE A 1 -6.29 -12.96 -11.94
CA ILE A 1 -7.27 -14.09 -12.14
C ILE A 1 -8.39 -13.87 -13.18
N ARG A 2 -9.47 -13.08 -12.98
CA ARG A 2 -10.68 -13.13 -13.87
C ARG A 2 -10.37 -12.88 -15.36
N LYS A 3 -9.62 -11.82 -15.66
CA LYS A 3 -9.18 -11.52 -17.03
C LYS A 3 -8.27 -12.62 -17.59
N ALA A 4 -7.33 -13.13 -16.79
CA ALA A 4 -6.45 -14.22 -17.19
C ALA A 4 -7.20 -15.53 -17.44
N ALA A 5 -8.24 -15.83 -16.66
CA ALA A 5 -9.09 -16.99 -16.85
C ALA A 5 -9.85 -16.93 -18.17
N GLN A 6 -10.33 -15.73 -18.55
CA GLN A 6 -10.96 -15.50 -19.85
C GLN A 6 -9.99 -15.67 -21.03
N VAL A 7 -8.75 -15.19 -20.90
CA VAL A 7 -7.73 -15.32 -21.95
C VAL A 7 -7.28 -16.77 -22.13
N LEU A 8 -7.19 -17.52 -21.04
CA LEU A 8 -6.78 -18.93 -21.05
C LEU A 8 -7.95 -19.91 -21.28
N ASP A 9 -9.17 -19.40 -21.45
CA ASP A 9 -10.42 -20.18 -21.51
C ASP A 9 -10.58 -21.21 -20.37
N LEU A 10 -10.20 -20.79 -19.16
CA LEU A 10 -10.31 -21.60 -17.95
C LEU A 10 -11.40 -21.05 -17.03
N LYS A 11 -12.03 -21.96 -16.26
CA LYS A 11 -12.84 -21.54 -15.11
C LYS A 11 -11.95 -20.80 -14.11
N ARG A 12 -12.50 -19.74 -13.52
CA ARG A 12 -11.81 -18.89 -12.54
C ARG A 12 -11.23 -19.71 -11.38
N GLU A 13 -11.97 -20.70 -10.93
CA GLU A 13 -11.64 -21.59 -9.81
C GLU A 13 -10.44 -22.47 -10.16
N THR A 14 -10.42 -23.01 -11.38
CA THR A 14 -9.31 -23.82 -11.89
C THR A 14 -8.03 -22.98 -11.95
N LEU A 15 -8.09 -21.79 -12.54
CA LEU A 15 -6.93 -20.90 -12.58
C LEU A 15 -6.46 -20.52 -11.17
N ARG A 16 -7.38 -20.22 -10.25
CA ARG A 16 -7.03 -19.92 -8.84
C ARG A 16 -6.31 -21.08 -8.16
N LYS A 17 -6.77 -22.33 -8.35
CA LYS A 17 -6.11 -23.53 -7.79
C LYS A 17 -4.72 -23.72 -8.38
N ILE A 18 -4.57 -23.62 -9.70
CA ILE A 18 -3.26 -23.71 -10.36
C ILE A 18 -2.31 -22.65 -9.79
N MET A 19 -2.75 -21.40 -9.69
CA MET A 19 -1.92 -20.31 -9.16
C MET A 19 -1.50 -20.53 -7.71
N ARG A 20 -2.40 -21.03 -6.85
CA ARG A 20 -2.09 -21.25 -5.42
C ARG A 20 -1.31 -22.53 -5.15
N ASP A 21 -1.69 -23.64 -5.79
CA ASP A 21 -1.27 -24.98 -5.37
C ASP A 21 -0.12 -25.50 -6.24
N VAL A 22 -0.10 -25.14 -7.53
CA VAL A 22 0.95 -25.56 -8.48
C VAL A 22 2.05 -24.51 -8.56
N ILE A 23 1.68 -23.27 -8.86
CA ILE A 23 2.63 -22.15 -9.01
C ILE A 23 3.06 -21.60 -7.64
N LYS A 24 2.25 -21.84 -6.59
CA LYS A 24 2.48 -21.31 -5.22
C LYS A 24 2.60 -19.79 -5.19
N LEU A 25 1.83 -19.11 -6.04
CA LEU A 25 1.75 -17.66 -6.07
C LEU A 25 0.94 -17.17 -4.86
N HIS A 26 1.54 -16.24 -4.12
CA HIS A 26 0.87 -15.56 -3.02
C HIS A 26 0.34 -14.19 -3.48
N PRO A 27 -0.80 -13.76 -2.93
CA PRO A 27 -1.32 -12.43 -3.22
C PRO A 27 -0.32 -11.40 -2.77
N TYR A 28 0.08 -10.52 -3.68
CA TYR A 28 0.99 -9.45 -3.36
C TYR A 28 0.35 -8.11 -3.65
N LYS A 29 0.48 -7.19 -2.69
CA LYS A 29 0.05 -5.80 -2.86
C LYS A 29 1.20 -5.05 -3.51
N ILE A 30 0.98 -4.53 -4.72
CA ILE A 30 1.98 -3.66 -5.36
C ILE A 30 2.00 -2.36 -4.58
N THR A 31 3.10 -2.07 -3.92
CA THR A 31 3.33 -0.79 -3.26
C THR A 31 4.21 0.07 -4.15
N THR A 32 3.61 1.08 -4.76
CA THR A 32 4.36 2.13 -5.45
C THR A 32 4.72 3.20 -4.44
N HIS A 33 6.00 3.33 -4.13
CA HIS A 33 6.52 4.41 -3.31
C HIS A 33 7.19 5.45 -4.22
N GLN A 34 7.11 6.73 -3.85
CA GLN A 34 7.93 7.75 -4.49
C GLN A 34 9.41 7.43 -4.24
N LEU A 35 10.26 7.64 -5.25
CA LEU A 35 11.70 7.52 -5.07
C LEU A 35 12.14 8.54 -4.02
N LEU A 36 12.81 8.05 -2.98
CA LEU A 36 13.24 8.89 -1.88
C LEU A 36 14.59 9.52 -2.24
N THR A 37 14.63 10.84 -2.38
CA THR A 37 15.89 11.57 -2.58
C THR A 37 16.66 11.68 -1.27
N GLU A 38 17.98 11.80 -1.33
CA GLU A 38 18.84 11.91 -0.13
C GLU A 38 18.35 13.04 0.80
N LYS A 39 18.07 14.22 0.24
CA LYS A 39 17.50 15.35 0.98
C LYS A 39 16.15 15.04 1.64
N ALA A 40 15.30 14.23 1.01
CA ALA A 40 14.04 13.80 1.61
C ALA A 40 14.27 12.79 2.76
N MET A 41 15.32 11.96 2.68
CA MET A 41 15.71 11.07 3.78
C MET A 41 16.14 11.89 5.00
N GLU A 42 17.03 12.86 4.80
CA GLU A 42 17.53 13.73 5.87
C GLU A 42 16.39 14.46 6.57
N LYS A 43 15.50 15.11 5.81
CA LYS A 43 14.34 15.82 6.36
C LYS A 43 13.41 14.92 7.16
N ARG A 44 13.22 13.67 6.74
CA ARG A 44 12.38 12.72 7.48
C ARG A 44 13.02 12.34 8.81
N VAL A 45 14.33 12.10 8.84
CA VAL A 45 15.06 11.80 10.08
C VAL A 45 15.04 13.00 11.02
N GLU A 46 15.26 14.20 10.50
CA GLU A 46 15.19 15.44 11.27
C GLU A 46 13.79 15.64 11.86
N PHE A 47 12.74 15.49 11.06
CA PHE A 47 11.36 15.56 11.52
C PHE A 47 11.09 14.56 12.65
N CYS A 48 11.50 13.29 12.50
CA CYS A 48 11.33 12.29 13.55
C CYS A 48 12.04 12.70 14.85
N LYS A 49 13.28 13.19 14.77
CA LYS A 49 14.02 13.67 15.95
C LYS A 49 13.31 14.82 16.65
N VAL A 50 12.79 15.79 15.89
CA VAL A 50 12.06 16.94 16.44
C VAL A 50 10.79 16.49 17.16
N ILE A 51 9.99 15.64 16.52
CA ILE A 51 8.74 15.13 17.10
C ILE A 51 9.01 14.26 18.34
N THR A 52 10.03 13.40 18.31
CA THR A 52 10.43 12.61 19.49
C THR A 52 10.80 13.51 20.66
N ASN A 53 11.61 14.56 20.41
CA ASN A 53 11.98 15.50 21.47
C ASN A 53 10.77 16.24 22.04
N MET A 54 9.80 16.63 21.20
CA MET A 54 8.56 17.28 21.65
C MET A 54 7.68 16.37 22.51
N PHE A 55 7.69 15.05 22.24
CA PHE A 55 7.02 14.08 23.11
C PHE A 55 7.77 13.93 24.44
N GLU A 56 9.10 13.87 24.42
CA GLU A 56 9.92 13.74 25.64
C GLU A 56 9.88 14.98 26.53
N SER A 57 9.77 16.17 25.96
CA SER A 57 9.64 17.44 26.71
C SER A 57 8.21 17.72 27.17
N GLU A 58 7.27 16.81 26.93
CA GLU A 58 5.82 16.96 27.23
C GLU A 58 5.17 18.18 26.54
N GLU A 59 5.83 18.76 25.51
CA GLU A 59 5.27 19.85 24.71
C GLU A 59 4.13 19.37 23.79
N LEU A 60 4.16 18.09 23.40
CA LEU A 60 3.18 17.45 22.55
C LEU A 60 2.67 16.17 23.22
N ASP A 61 1.36 16.01 23.37
CA ASP A 61 0.76 14.75 23.84
C ASP A 61 0.27 13.93 22.64
N GLU A 62 0.79 12.71 22.52
CA GLU A 62 0.40 11.74 21.49
C GLU A 62 -1.12 11.48 21.47
N LYS A 63 -1.79 11.57 22.62
CA LYS A 63 -3.23 11.32 22.76
C LYS A 63 -4.08 12.46 22.23
N GLN A 64 -3.49 13.63 22.03
CA GLN A 64 -4.16 14.82 21.50
C GLN A 64 -4.00 14.97 19.98
N ILE A 65 -3.19 14.12 19.34
CA ILE A 65 -2.96 14.20 17.91
C ILE A 65 -4.09 13.49 17.15
N ILE A 66 -4.76 14.23 16.28
CA ILE A 66 -5.74 13.71 15.33
C ILE A 66 -5.11 13.75 13.94
N PHE A 67 -4.92 12.57 13.35
CA PHE A 67 -4.47 12.47 11.96
C PHE A 67 -5.67 12.36 11.02
N THR A 68 -5.62 13.12 9.93
CA THR A 68 -6.61 13.08 8.85
C THR A 68 -5.89 12.92 7.51
N ASP A 69 -6.50 12.21 6.56
CA ASP A 69 -5.98 12.05 5.21
C ASP A 69 -7.15 12.10 4.21
N GLU A 70 -6.85 12.48 2.97
CA GLU A 70 -7.84 12.58 1.90
C GLU A 70 -7.65 11.44 0.87
N ALA A 71 -8.76 10.79 0.51
CA ALA A 71 -8.76 9.72 -0.47
C ALA A 71 -9.75 9.99 -1.62
N HIS A 72 -9.27 9.84 -2.85
CA HIS A 72 -10.10 9.97 -4.05
C HIS A 72 -10.73 8.63 -4.43
N PHE A 73 -12.06 8.62 -4.57
CA PHE A 73 -12.84 7.46 -5.03
C PHE A 73 -13.44 7.73 -6.41
N TRP A 74 -13.22 6.81 -7.35
CA TRP A 74 -13.69 6.94 -8.73
C TRP A 74 -14.84 5.95 -8.97
N LEU A 75 -15.98 6.44 -9.47
CA LEU A 75 -17.17 5.62 -9.74
C LEU A 75 -17.06 4.77 -11.02
N ASN A 76 -16.10 5.07 -11.90
CA ASN A 76 -15.90 4.39 -13.18
C ASN A 76 -15.10 3.08 -13.09
N GLY A 77 -14.82 2.58 -11.88
CA GLY A 77 -14.07 1.34 -11.68
C GLY A 77 -12.54 1.49 -11.82
N TYR A 78 -12.02 2.72 -11.86
CA TYR A 78 -10.58 2.95 -11.80
C TYR A 78 -10.03 2.49 -10.44
N VAL A 79 -9.28 1.39 -10.45
CA VAL A 79 -8.66 0.85 -9.23
C VAL A 79 -7.44 1.68 -8.89
N ASN A 80 -7.44 2.32 -7.72
CA ASN A 80 -6.26 3.01 -7.20
C ASN A 80 -5.07 2.03 -7.19
N LYS A 81 -3.97 2.41 -7.85
CA LYS A 81 -2.73 1.61 -7.92
C LYS A 81 -2.22 1.24 -6.53
N GLN A 82 -2.41 2.10 -5.53
CA GLN A 82 -2.05 1.85 -4.13
C GLN A 82 -2.86 0.72 -3.49
N ASN A 83 -4.03 0.37 -4.02
CA ASN A 83 -4.89 -0.71 -3.54
C ASN A 83 -4.83 -1.96 -4.45
N TYR A 84 -3.94 -1.96 -5.45
CA TYR A 84 -3.84 -3.06 -6.39
C TYR A 84 -3.13 -4.27 -5.77
N ARG A 85 -3.82 -5.41 -5.76
CA ARG A 85 -3.27 -6.71 -5.35
C ARG A 85 -3.34 -7.66 -6.54
N PHE A 86 -2.20 -8.18 -6.98
CA PHE A 86 -2.23 -9.23 -7.99
C PHE A 86 -2.40 -10.59 -7.34
N TRP A 87 -3.17 -11.42 -8.04
CA TRP A 87 -3.39 -12.83 -7.81
C TRP A 87 -3.26 -13.55 -9.13
#